data_AF-C5T1A2-F1
#
_entry.id   AF-C5T1A2-F1
#
_cell.length_a   1.000
_cell.length_b   1.000
_cell.length_c   1.000
_cell.angle_alpha   90.00
_cell.angle_beta   90.00
_cell.angle_gamma   90.00
#
_symmetry.space_group_name_H-M   'P 1'
#
loop_
_entity.id
_entity.type
_entity.pdbx_description
1 polymer ?
#
loop_
_entity_poly.entity_id
_entity_poly.type
_entity_poly.pdbx_seq_one_letter_code
_entity_poly.pdbx_strand_id
1 'polypeptide(L)'
;MIMPTPPSRVSATPQATDRIERLQARHGPVLLHQSGGCCDGSAPMCLTVAEFIVGDSDVLLGHLAGAPVYMGRSQFTYWQHTHLVIDAVPGQGAMFSLDSGTGWHFVARPRPLSDEESNALPSL
;
A
#
# COMPACT_ATOMS: atom_id res chain seq x y z
N MET A 1 -8.54 -27.05 -10.15
CA MET A 1 -9.53 -26.32 -9.33
C MET A 1 -8.83 -25.10 -8.79
N ILE A 2 -9.04 -23.93 -9.39
CA ILE A 2 -8.44 -22.68 -8.90
C ILE A 2 -9.33 -22.25 -7.74
N MET A 3 -8.85 -22.38 -6.51
CA MET A 3 -9.54 -21.77 -5.37
C MET A 3 -9.52 -20.26 -5.60
N PRO A 4 -10.66 -19.55 -5.50
CA PRO A 4 -10.63 -18.09 -5.57
C PRO A 4 -9.75 -17.59 -4.42
N THR A 5 -8.70 -16.85 -4.76
CA THR A 5 -7.89 -16.15 -3.77
C THR A 5 -8.84 -15.27 -2.95
N PRO A 6 -8.82 -15.34 -1.61
CA PRO A 6 -9.66 -14.47 -0.80
C PRO A 6 -9.39 -13.01 -1.19
N PRO A 7 -10.40 -12.14 -1.21
CA PRO A 7 -10.22 -10.74 -1.54
C PRO A 7 -9.13 -10.15 -0.64
N SER A 8 -8.22 -9.38 -1.23
CA SER A 8 -7.24 -8.59 -0.48
C SER A 8 -7.81 -7.20 -0.26
N ARG A 9 -7.44 -6.56 0.85
CA ARG A 9 -7.82 -5.16 1.13
C ARG A 9 -7.04 -4.16 0.27
N VAL A 10 -6.04 -4.63 -0.48
CA VAL A 10 -5.16 -3.81 -1.29
C VAL A 10 -4.89 -4.45 -2.66
N SER A 11 -4.78 -3.63 -3.70
CA SER A 11 -4.27 -4.04 -5.01
C SER A 11 -3.34 -2.99 -5.60
N ALA A 12 -2.60 -3.34 -6.64
CA ALA A 12 -1.71 -2.43 -7.35
C ALA A 12 -2.14 -2.28 -8.82
N THR A 13 -1.92 -1.10 -9.40
CA THR A 13 -1.87 -0.96 -10.86
C THR A 13 -0.60 -1.61 -11.42
N PRO A 14 -0.55 -1.91 -12.74
CA PRO A 14 0.67 -2.37 -13.37
C PRO A 14 1.86 -1.42 -13.17
N GLN A 15 1.59 -0.11 -13.22
CA GLN A 15 2.59 0.93 -12.97
C GLN A 15 3.15 0.84 -11.55
N ALA A 16 2.28 0.74 -10.54
CA ALA A 16 2.71 0.56 -9.15
C ALA A 16 3.53 -0.73 -8.97
N THR A 17 3.09 -1.82 -9.58
CA THR A 17 3.80 -3.12 -9.54
C THR A 17 5.23 -2.99 -10.07
N ASP A 18 5.40 -2.45 -11.28
CA ASP A 18 6.73 -2.24 -11.89
C ASP A 18 7.61 -1.28 -11.08
N ARG A 19 7.02 -0.26 -10.43
CA ARG A 19 7.77 0.61 -9.52
C ARG A 19 8.27 -0.13 -8.28
N ILE A 20 7.41 -0.94 -7.65
CA ILE A 20 7.77 -1.72 -6.46
C ILE A 20 8.89 -2.69 -6.79
N GLU A 21 8.81 -3.39 -7.93
CA GLU A 21 9.86 -4.32 -8.38
C GLU A 21 11.21 -3.61 -8.62
N ARG A 22 11.19 -2.43 -9.26
CA ARG A 22 12.43 -1.65 -9.48
C ARG A 22 13.05 -1.15 -8.19
N LEU A 23 12.23 -0.69 -7.25
CA LEU A 23 12.71 -0.24 -5.95
C LEU A 23 13.28 -1.42 -5.17
N GLN A 24 12.65 -2.59 -5.22
CA GLN A 24 13.19 -3.81 -4.62
C GLN A 24 14.52 -4.24 -5.25
N ALA A 25 14.63 -4.21 -6.57
CA ALA A 25 15.87 -4.55 -7.27
C ALA A 25 17.03 -3.62 -6.90
N ARG A 26 16.74 -2.35 -6.57
CA ARG A 26 17.75 -1.34 -6.22
C ARG A 26 18.09 -1.30 -4.74
N HIS A 27 17.11 -1.47 -3.87
CA HIS A 27 17.24 -1.21 -2.42
C HIS A 27 17.12 -2.47 -1.56
N GLY A 28 16.80 -3.63 -2.15
CA GLY A 28 16.46 -4.84 -1.41
C GLY A 28 15.00 -4.84 -0.94
N PRO A 29 14.64 -5.62 0.09
CA PRO A 29 13.26 -5.69 0.58
C PRO A 29 12.69 -4.32 0.97
N VAL A 30 11.53 -4.00 0.41
CA VAL A 30 10.79 -2.75 0.70
C VAL A 30 9.42 -3.07 1.27
N LEU A 31 8.79 -2.07 1.87
CA LEU A 31 7.39 -2.08 2.26
C LEU A 31 6.71 -0.79 1.82
N LEU A 32 5.38 -0.84 1.72
CA LEU A 32 4.56 0.37 1.59
C LEU A 32 3.85 0.65 2.92
N HIS A 33 3.87 1.91 3.33
CA HIS A 33 3.12 2.38 4.49
C HIS A 33 2.16 3.49 4.08
N GLN A 34 0.86 3.21 4.21
CA GLN A 34 -0.17 4.24 4.10
C GLN A 34 -0.24 5.01 5.42
N SER A 35 0.26 6.25 5.40
CA SER A 35 0.26 7.15 6.55
C SER A 35 -0.84 8.22 6.44
N GLY A 36 -1.21 8.84 7.57
CA GLY A 36 -2.33 9.77 7.70
C GLY A 36 -2.01 11.26 7.84
N GLY A 37 -0.86 11.78 7.39
CA GLY A 37 -0.54 13.23 7.44
C GLY A 37 0.17 13.75 6.18
N CYS A 38 0.31 15.04 5.85
CA CYS A 38 -0.15 16.32 6.43
C CYS A 38 -0.87 17.22 5.40
N CYS A 39 -1.07 16.80 4.15
CA CYS A 39 -1.83 17.62 3.17
C CYS A 39 -3.12 16.98 2.64
N ASP A 40 -3.41 15.73 2.99
CA ASP A 40 -4.65 14.97 2.64
C ASP A 40 -4.59 13.49 3.10
N GLY A 41 -3.42 13.00 3.52
CA GLY A 41 -3.24 11.62 3.98
C GLY A 41 -3.23 10.57 2.86
N SER A 42 -2.91 10.99 1.62
CA SER A 42 -3.23 10.22 0.41
C SER A 42 -2.06 9.47 -0.26
N ALA A 43 -0.81 9.76 0.07
CA ALA A 43 0.35 9.15 -0.61
C ALA A 43 0.95 7.98 0.21
N PRO A 44 0.94 6.74 -0.31
CA PRO A 44 1.69 5.63 0.25
C PRO A 44 3.19 5.95 0.23
N MET A 45 3.89 5.71 1.34
CA MET A 45 5.34 5.81 1.38
C MET A 45 5.96 4.43 1.11
N CYS A 46 6.93 4.36 0.21
CA CYS A 46 7.76 3.18 -0.01
C CYS A 46 9.07 3.33 0.79
N LEU A 47 9.35 2.39 1.68
CA LEU A 47 10.47 2.42 2.62
C LEU A 47 11.21 1.08 2.58
N THR A 48 12.50 1.05 2.95
CA THR A 48 13.16 -0.25 3.14
C THR A 48 12.61 -0.93 4.41
N VAL A 49 12.58 -2.27 4.41
CA VAL A 49 12.17 -3.02 5.61
C VAL A 49 13.10 -2.76 6.82
N ALA A 50 14.35 -2.34 6.57
CA ALA A 50 15.31 -2.02 7.61
C ALA A 50 15.05 -0.66 8.28
N GLU A 51 14.43 0.29 7.57
CA GLU A 51 14.24 1.67 8.04
C GLU A 51 12.89 1.90 8.72
N PHE A 52 11.92 1.00 8.52
CA PHE A 52 10.59 1.15 9.09
C PHE A 52 10.30 0.07 10.13
N ILE A 53 10.05 0.52 11.37
CA ILE A 53 9.66 -0.34 12.47
C ILE A 53 8.13 -0.46 12.45
N VAL A 54 7.63 -1.62 12.01
CA VAL A 54 6.21 -1.97 12.12
C VAL A 54 5.87 -2.16 13.60
N GLY A 55 4.91 -1.38 14.11
CA GLY A 55 4.44 -1.49 15.49
C GLY A 55 3.03 -2.09 15.58
N ASP A 56 2.53 -2.28 16.82
CA ASP A 56 1.17 -2.78 17.08
C ASP A 56 0.04 -1.88 16.52
N SER A 57 0.41 -0.64 16.18
CA SER A 57 -0.47 0.35 15.57
C SER A 57 -0.49 0.28 14.04
N ASP A 58 0.21 -0.67 13.41
CA ASP A 58 0.19 -0.88 11.96
C ASP A 58 -0.59 -2.15 11.61
N VAL A 59 -1.51 -2.03 10.66
CA VAL A 59 -2.35 -3.12 10.16
C VAL A 59 -1.83 -3.56 8.80
N LEU A 60 -1.49 -4.84 8.66
CA LEU A 60 -1.11 -5.43 7.37
C LEU A 60 -2.36 -5.57 6.48
N LEU A 61 -2.38 -4.88 5.34
CA LEU A 61 -3.48 -4.94 4.38
C LEU A 61 -3.31 -6.06 3.36
N GLY A 62 -2.07 -6.42 3.05
CA GLY A 62 -1.72 -7.41 2.04
C GLY A 62 -0.30 -7.25 1.53
N HIS A 63 -0.01 -7.87 0.40
CA HIS A 63 1.29 -7.81 -0.27
C HIS A 63 1.12 -7.42 -1.73
N LEU A 64 2.00 -6.54 -2.24
CA LEU A 64 2.05 -6.10 -3.63
C LEU A 64 3.44 -6.36 -4.18
N ALA A 65 3.55 -7.18 -5.23
CA ALA A 65 4.85 -7.58 -5.81
C ALA A 65 5.87 -8.10 -4.76
N GLY A 66 5.39 -8.79 -3.72
CA GLY A 66 6.21 -9.28 -2.61
C GLY A 66 6.46 -8.27 -1.48
N ALA A 67 6.17 -6.98 -1.67
CA ALA A 67 6.29 -5.96 -0.63
C ALA A 67 5.04 -5.93 0.26
N PRO A 68 5.16 -5.98 1.60
CA PRO A 68 4.01 -5.83 2.49
C PRO A 68 3.48 -4.40 2.47
N VAL A 69 2.16 -4.25 2.59
CA VAL A 69 1.48 -2.96 2.67
C VAL A 69 0.84 -2.81 4.05
N TYR A 70 1.26 -1.79 4.77
CA TYR A 70 0.76 -1.44 6.10
C TYR A 70 -0.07 -0.16 6.07
N MET A 71 -0.98 -0.04 7.03
CA MET A 71 -1.75 1.18 7.29
C MET A 71 -1.86 1.41 8.79
N GLY A 72 -1.71 2.65 9.24
CA GLY A 72 -1.91 2.98 10.65
C GLY A 72 -3.33 2.62 11.13
N ARG A 73 -3.47 2.02 12.32
CA ARG A 73 -4.70 1.47 12.89
C ARG A 73 -5.86 2.47 12.96
N SER A 74 -5.57 3.74 13.26
CA SER A 74 -6.56 4.82 13.27
C SER A 74 -7.13 5.08 11.88
N GLN A 75 -6.27 5.17 10.87
CA GLN A 75 -6.67 5.30 9.46
C GLN A 75 -7.37 4.03 8.98
N PHE A 76 -6.90 2.85 9.36
CA PHE A 76 -7.54 1.59 9.06
C PHE A 76 -8.97 1.53 9.59
N THR A 77 -9.21 1.97 10.82
CA THR A 77 -10.56 2.00 11.41
C THR A 77 -11.50 2.86 10.58
N TYR A 78 -11.00 3.96 10.02
CA TYR A 78 -11.77 4.84 9.14
C TYR A 78 -11.95 4.23 7.73
N TRP A 79 -10.96 3.53 7.19
CA TRP A 79 -10.95 2.99 5.82
C TRP A 79 -11.25 1.48 5.72
N GLN A 80 -11.69 0.84 6.80
CA GLN A 80 -11.92 -0.61 6.85
C GLN A 80 -12.95 -1.14 5.83
N HIS A 81 -13.82 -0.26 5.32
CA HIS A 81 -14.84 -0.54 4.31
C HIS A 81 -14.38 -0.17 2.89
N THR A 82 -13.09 0.11 2.71
CA THR A 82 -12.49 0.48 1.43
C THR A 82 -11.48 -0.55 0.96
N HIS A 83 -11.43 -0.73 -0.35
CA HIS A 83 -10.36 -1.41 -1.05
C HIS A 83 -9.35 -0.35 -1.49
N LEU A 84 -8.09 -0.53 -1.10
CA LEU A 84 -7.03 0.42 -1.40
C LEU A 84 -6.33 0.03 -2.71
N VAL A 85 -6.48 0.82 -3.76
CA VAL A 85 -5.68 0.63 -4.99
C VAL A 85 -4.45 1.53 -4.93
N ILE A 86 -3.27 0.92 -4.89
CA ILE A 86 -1.99 1.62 -5.01
C ILE A 86 -1.68 1.81 -6.50
N ASP A 87 -1.44 3.06 -6.88
CA ASP A 87 -1.07 3.45 -8.23
C ASP A 87 0.25 4.22 -8.21
N ALA A 88 0.90 4.36 -9.36
CA ALA A 88 2.11 5.16 -9.51
C ALA A 88 1.98 6.09 -10.71
N VAL A 89 2.17 7.38 -10.47
CA VAL A 89 1.99 8.43 -11.48
C VAL A 89 3.22 9.33 -11.57
N PRO A 90 3.46 10.01 -12.72
CA PRO A 90 4.58 10.95 -12.83
C PRO A 90 4.46 12.07 -11.79
N GLY A 91 5.58 12.41 -11.13
CA GLY A 91 5.61 13.47 -10.13
C GLY A 91 6.73 13.31 -9.11
N GLN A 92 6.74 14.18 -8.10
CA GLN A 92 7.68 14.09 -6.99
C GLN A 92 7.05 13.28 -5.85
N GLY A 93 7.75 12.22 -5.44
CA GLY A 93 7.39 11.42 -4.28
C GLY A 93 7.57 12.18 -2.97
N ALA A 94 6.93 11.69 -1.91
CA ALA A 94 7.11 12.22 -0.57
C ALA A 94 8.60 12.20 -0.19
N MET A 95 9.07 13.22 0.53
CA MET A 95 10.50 13.46 0.82
C MET A 95 11.23 12.24 1.41
N PHE A 96 10.54 11.40 2.17
CA PHE A 96 11.10 10.22 2.82
C PHE A 96 10.81 8.90 2.11
N SER A 97 10.18 8.96 0.93
CA SER A 97 9.80 7.79 0.16
C SER A 97 10.87 7.43 -0.88
N LEU A 98 11.15 6.14 -1.08
CA LEU A 98 12.18 5.66 -2.01
C LEU A 98 11.92 6.03 -3.48
N ASP A 99 10.67 6.29 -3.85
CA ASP A 99 10.28 6.82 -5.17
C ASP A 99 10.61 8.31 -5.35
N SER A 100 10.95 9.04 -4.28
CA SER A 100 11.36 10.44 -4.38
C SER A 100 12.60 10.61 -5.26
N GLY A 101 12.59 11.61 -6.14
CA GLY A 101 13.67 11.83 -7.11
C GLY A 101 13.69 10.85 -8.30
N THR A 102 12.77 9.88 -8.38
CA THR A 102 12.66 8.98 -9.55
C THR A 102 11.80 9.54 -10.69
N GLY A 103 11.13 10.67 -10.46
CA GLY A 103 10.12 11.25 -11.37
C GLY A 103 8.76 10.56 -11.31
N TRP A 104 8.58 9.63 -10.37
CA TRP A 104 7.33 8.93 -10.09
C TRP A 104 6.98 9.06 -8.62
N HIS A 105 5.69 8.94 -8.31
CA HIS A 105 5.24 8.78 -6.93
C HIS A 105 4.05 7.86 -6.80
N PHE A 106 3.93 7.22 -5.64
CA PHE A 106 2.78 6.40 -5.30
C PHE A 106 1.58 7.25 -4.88
N VAL A 107 0.39 6.79 -5.26
CA VAL A 107 -0.89 7.39 -4.85
C VAL A 107 -1.85 6.29 -4.41
N ALA A 108 -2.59 6.52 -3.35
CA ALA A 108 -3.66 5.62 -2.92
C ALA A 108 -4.99 6.09 -3.49
N ARG A 109 -5.72 5.16 -4.12
CA ARG A 109 -7.05 5.37 -4.66
C ARG A 109 -8.02 4.46 -3.91
N PRO A 110 -8.62 4.95 -2.81
CA PRO A 110 -9.61 4.17 -2.09
C PRO A 110 -10.88 4.05 -2.93
N ARG A 111 -11.48 2.86 -2.95
CA ARG A 111 -12.85 2.64 -3.43
C ARG A 111 -13.65 1.91 -2.37
N PRO A 112 -14.97 2.06 -2.30
CA PRO A 112 -15.80 1.22 -1.45
C PRO A 112 -15.64 -0.27 -1.82
N LEU A 113 -15.60 -1.13 -0.81
CA LEU A 113 -15.81 -2.58 -0.99
C LEU A 113 -17.28 -2.85 -1.31
N SER A 114 -17.56 -3.84 -2.16
CA SER A 114 -18.91 -4.39 -2.25
C SER A 114 -19.23 -5.24 -1.02
N ASP A 115 -20.52 -5.50 -0.78
CA ASP A 115 -20.94 -6.38 0.32
C ASP A 115 -20.34 -7.78 0.18
N GLU A 116 -20.23 -8.29 -1.05
CA GLU A 116 -19.61 -9.59 -1.35
C GLU A 116 -18.12 -9.59 -0.99
N GLU A 117 -17.38 -8.55 -1.39
CA GLU A 117 -15.96 -8.42 -1.07
C GLU A 117 -15.77 -8.31 0.45
N SER A 118 -16.57 -7.48 1.11
CA SER A 118 -16.53 -7.28 2.56
C SER A 118 -16.77 -8.58 3.34
N ASN A 119 -17.76 -9.37 2.93
CA ASN A 119 -18.10 -10.64 3.56
C ASN A 119 -17.06 -11.75 3.32
N ALA A 120 -16.29 -11.65 2.24
CA ALA A 120 -15.25 -12.60 1.90
C ALA A 120 -13.87 -12.22 2.45
N LEU A 121 -13.70 -11.04 3.06
CA LEU A 121 -12.45 -10.63 3.69
C LEU A 121 -12.17 -11.46 4.96
N PRO A 122 -10.90 -11.86 5.18
CA PRO A 122 -10.53 -12.50 6.43
C PRO A 122 -10.70 -11.53 7.62
N SER A 123 -11.03 -12.09 8.78
CA SER A 123 -11.00 -11.36 10.04
C SER A 123 -9.56 -10.92 10.35
N LEU A 124 -9.39 -9.68 10.82
CA LEU A 124 -8.11 -9.10 11.23
C LEU A 124 -7.85 -9.31 12.72
#